data_AF-A0A3N9PBQ5-F1
#
_entry.id   AF-A0A3N9PBQ5-F1
#
_cell.length_a   1.000
_cell.length_b   1.000
_cell.length_c   1.000
_cell.angle_alpha   90.00
_cell.angle_beta   90.00
_cell.angle_gamma   90.00
#
_symmetry.space_group_name_H-M   'P 1'
#
loop_
_entity.id
_entity.type
_entity.pdbx_description
1 polymer ?
#
loop_
_entity_poly.entity_id
_entity_poly.type
_entity_poly.pdbx_seq_one_letter_code
_entity_poly.pdbx_strand_id
1 'polypeptide(L)'
;MTVYADFEKGQSYFGFELKEKKFVQEVNATCLLFEHTQSGARLLKIAADDDNKTFSIAFKTVPESDAGTPHIMEHSVLNGSKNFPVKSPFDVLAKGSLNTFLNAMTGSDITIYPVASMNDKDYFNLMHVYLDAVFNPLIYDDPRILKQEGWHHELTDAEAPIVYKGVVYNEMKGAYSNPVRELEYQVGRHLFPDNAYRFSSGGYPKAIPSLSLEAFLDYHRKYYHPSNSYIFLYGDADLSAELEFIDREYLSSYQRSDAKVSLPLQQPFAAMKKATAFYPVAAEADTVEQTYLAVSYVCGTNIEQKLTTALDILADVLVNQESGPVRIALQKQGIGKDVRAMVDPMQQNVFQIYVQNANPHESDRFLGVIRETLTQLVSDGLDKQAAEGTLNRLEFRLREGDDAQKGLTYNFRALNGWFFADDPFLSLEWEKPLAAIKKEMQEGYLEKVIQDYLLDNQHALLLTMKPKPGLEALLNDEVSQELGAFKASLSPEEIGRLVEETRELLDYQQREDDPTALATIPMLDLRDINP
;
A
#
# COMPACT_ATOMS: atom_id res chain seq x y z
N MET A 1 -29.90 4.62 -22.74
CA MET A 1 -29.95 3.25 -23.31
C MET A 1 -28.62 2.61 -22.95
N THR A 2 -28.63 1.52 -22.19
CA THR A 2 -27.43 0.92 -21.57
C THR A 2 -26.43 0.47 -22.63
N VAL A 3 -25.33 1.22 -22.78
CA VAL A 3 -24.17 0.96 -23.67
C VAL A 3 -23.59 -0.45 -23.49
N TYR A 4 -23.90 -1.09 -22.36
CA TYR A 4 -23.36 -2.39 -21.98
C TYR A 4 -24.32 -3.57 -22.26
N ALA A 5 -25.47 -3.35 -22.89
CA ALA A 5 -26.46 -4.41 -23.15
C ALA A 5 -25.88 -5.56 -24.01
N ASP A 6 -24.97 -5.22 -24.92
CA ASP A 6 -24.43 -6.14 -25.95
C ASP A 6 -23.32 -7.08 -25.43
N PHE A 7 -22.90 -6.92 -24.18
CA PHE A 7 -21.91 -7.79 -23.54
C PHE A 7 -22.58 -9.00 -22.88
N GLU A 8 -22.28 -10.21 -23.36
CA GLU A 8 -22.84 -11.47 -22.88
C GLU A 8 -21.78 -12.34 -22.19
N LYS A 9 -22.13 -12.88 -21.02
CA LYS A 9 -21.26 -13.77 -20.25
C LYS A 9 -20.83 -14.98 -21.09
N GLY A 10 -19.53 -15.29 -21.06
CA GLY A 10 -18.91 -16.37 -21.83
C GLY A 10 -18.51 -16.00 -23.26
N GLN A 11 -18.85 -14.80 -23.74
CA GLN A 11 -18.38 -14.30 -25.04
C GLN A 11 -17.03 -13.58 -24.91
N SER A 12 -16.32 -13.49 -26.04
CA SER A 12 -15.02 -12.81 -26.13
C SER A 12 -15.11 -11.51 -26.91
N TYR A 13 -14.46 -10.46 -26.40
CA TYR A 13 -14.41 -9.12 -26.96
C TYR A 13 -12.96 -8.64 -26.90
N PHE A 14 -12.31 -8.40 -28.04
CA PHE A 14 -10.92 -7.92 -28.10
C PHE A 14 -9.96 -8.74 -27.21
N GLY A 15 -10.00 -10.08 -27.32
CA GLY A 15 -9.16 -10.96 -26.49
C GLY A 15 -9.65 -11.20 -25.06
N PHE A 16 -10.62 -10.42 -24.55
CA PHE A 16 -11.21 -10.57 -23.22
C PHE A 16 -12.46 -11.45 -23.20
N GLU A 17 -12.43 -12.52 -22.41
CA GLU A 17 -13.62 -13.32 -22.11
C GLU A 17 -14.39 -12.69 -20.94
N LEU A 18 -15.69 -12.45 -21.12
CA LEU A 18 -16.55 -11.95 -20.04
C LEU A 18 -16.91 -13.08 -19.07
N LYS A 19 -16.31 -13.08 -17.88
CA LYS A 19 -16.49 -14.10 -16.85
C LYS A 19 -17.74 -13.88 -16.01
N GLU A 20 -18.08 -12.63 -15.71
CA GLU A 20 -19.26 -12.28 -14.93
C GLU A 20 -19.85 -10.93 -15.34
N LYS A 21 -21.18 -10.83 -15.35
CA LYS A 21 -21.91 -9.58 -15.58
C LYS A 21 -23.08 -9.51 -14.63
N LYS A 22 -23.05 -8.56 -13.69
CA LYS A 22 -24.15 -8.38 -12.72
C LYS A 22 -24.32 -6.93 -12.32
N PHE A 23 -25.54 -6.57 -11.95
CA PHE A 23 -25.81 -5.29 -11.30
C PHE A 23 -25.44 -5.39 -9.82
N VAL A 24 -24.62 -4.46 -9.33
CA VAL A 24 -24.21 -4.37 -7.93
C VAL A 24 -24.86 -3.14 -7.31
N GLN A 25 -25.72 -3.36 -6.32
CA GLN A 25 -26.57 -2.31 -5.74
C GLN A 25 -25.73 -1.25 -5.02
N GLU A 26 -24.69 -1.68 -4.33
CA GLU A 26 -23.80 -0.87 -3.50
C GLU A 26 -22.99 0.16 -4.28
N VAL A 27 -22.79 -0.06 -5.58
CA VAL A 27 -22.16 0.90 -6.51
C VAL A 27 -23.13 1.43 -7.57
N ASN A 28 -24.39 1.02 -7.49
CA ASN A 28 -25.48 1.38 -8.41
C ASN A 28 -25.10 1.27 -9.91
N ALA A 29 -24.39 0.20 -10.27
CA ALA A 29 -23.83 0.04 -11.60
C ALA A 29 -23.82 -1.41 -12.06
N THR A 30 -23.81 -1.61 -13.38
CA THR A 30 -23.50 -2.93 -13.94
C THR A 30 -21.99 -3.14 -13.86
N CYS A 31 -21.58 -4.23 -13.22
CA CYS A 31 -20.18 -4.60 -13.13
C CYS A 31 -19.90 -5.78 -14.07
N LEU A 32 -18.78 -5.72 -14.78
CA LEU A 32 -18.34 -6.72 -15.73
C LEU A 32 -16.92 -7.17 -15.38
N LEU A 33 -16.74 -8.46 -15.11
CA LEU A 33 -15.46 -9.07 -14.80
C LEU A 33 -14.97 -9.86 -16.02
N PHE A 34 -13.80 -9.50 -16.52
CA PHE A 34 -13.17 -10.09 -17.69
C PHE A 34 -11.84 -10.76 -17.34
N GLU A 35 -11.46 -11.73 -18.18
CA GLU A 35 -10.11 -12.28 -18.24
C GLU A 35 -9.60 -12.18 -19.68
N HIS A 36 -8.43 -11.57 -19.87
CA HIS A 36 -7.76 -11.55 -21.16
C HIS A 36 -7.17 -12.93 -21.45
N THR A 37 -7.71 -13.62 -22.45
CA THR A 37 -7.45 -15.04 -22.70
C THR A 37 -5.98 -15.34 -23.02
N GLN A 38 -5.32 -14.45 -23.77
CA GLN A 38 -3.94 -14.65 -24.19
C GLN A 38 -2.91 -14.32 -23.11
N SER A 39 -3.10 -13.22 -22.36
CA SER A 39 -2.11 -12.74 -21.37
C SER A 39 -2.43 -13.16 -19.93
N GLY A 40 -3.67 -13.59 -19.66
CA GLY A 40 -4.17 -13.88 -18.31
C GLY A 40 -4.47 -12.66 -17.45
N ALA A 41 -4.45 -11.45 -18.01
CA ALA A 41 -4.81 -10.24 -17.26
C ALA A 41 -6.27 -10.27 -16.83
N ARG A 42 -6.54 -9.81 -15.62
CA ARG A 42 -7.91 -9.69 -15.11
C ARG A 42 -8.34 -8.23 -15.17
N LEU A 43 -9.61 -8.00 -15.51
CA LEU A 43 -10.16 -6.68 -15.67
C LEU A 43 -11.56 -6.58 -15.07
N LEU A 44 -11.82 -5.57 -14.25
CA LEU A 44 -13.13 -5.25 -13.71
C LEU A 44 -13.57 -3.88 -14.24
N LYS A 45 -14.70 -3.84 -14.94
CA LYS A 45 -15.40 -2.59 -15.29
C LYS A 45 -16.58 -2.39 -14.34
N ILE A 46 -16.64 -1.24 -13.69
CA ILE A 46 -17.86 -0.71 -13.07
C ILE A 46 -18.43 0.34 -14.03
N ALA A 47 -19.47 -0.05 -14.76
CA ALA A 47 -20.14 0.79 -15.74
C ALA A 47 -21.14 1.74 -15.07
N ALA A 48 -20.63 2.89 -14.61
CA ALA A 48 -21.39 3.92 -13.93
C ALA A 48 -21.71 5.10 -14.87
N ASP A 49 -22.83 5.78 -14.64
CA ASP A 49 -23.18 7.04 -15.28
C ASP A 49 -22.48 8.18 -14.53
N ASP A 50 -21.15 8.24 -14.69
CA ASP A 50 -20.25 9.16 -14.01
C ASP A 50 -19.14 9.56 -14.99
N ASP A 51 -19.00 10.86 -15.25
CA ASP A 51 -18.05 11.39 -16.21
C ASP A 51 -16.61 11.38 -15.69
N ASN A 52 -16.40 11.26 -14.37
CA ASN A 52 -15.07 11.11 -13.77
C ASN A 52 -14.55 9.68 -13.89
N LYS A 53 -14.12 9.31 -15.10
CA LYS A 53 -13.59 7.99 -15.44
C LYS A 53 -12.32 7.70 -14.66
N THR A 54 -12.15 6.46 -14.20
CA THR A 54 -10.96 6.01 -13.48
C THR A 54 -10.39 4.76 -14.12
N PHE A 55 -9.09 4.78 -14.40
CA PHE A 55 -8.29 3.63 -14.79
C PHE A 55 -7.34 3.32 -13.64
N SER A 56 -7.14 2.05 -13.35
CA SER A 56 -6.07 1.61 -12.46
C SER A 56 -5.53 0.28 -12.92
N ILE A 57 -4.23 0.10 -12.76
CA ILE A 57 -3.59 -1.21 -12.83
C ILE A 57 -2.86 -1.48 -11.52
N ALA A 58 -3.10 -2.65 -10.94
CA ALA A 58 -2.46 -3.10 -9.72
C ALA A 58 -1.73 -4.44 -9.94
N PHE A 59 -0.67 -4.64 -9.18
CA PHE A 59 0.11 -5.88 -9.17
C PHE A 59 0.28 -6.37 -7.73
N LYS A 60 0.23 -7.68 -7.52
CA LYS A 60 0.75 -8.25 -6.27
C LYS A 60 2.26 -8.11 -6.27
N THR A 61 2.79 -7.31 -5.37
CA THR A 61 4.23 -7.01 -5.25
C THR A 61 4.69 -7.37 -3.84
N VAL A 62 5.10 -8.63 -3.69
CA VAL A 62 5.52 -9.15 -2.40
C VAL A 62 6.99 -8.74 -2.14
N PRO A 63 7.32 -8.07 -1.03
CA PRO A 63 8.71 -7.73 -0.72
C PRO A 63 9.52 -8.98 -0.35
N GLU A 64 10.74 -9.07 -0.86
CA GLU A 64 11.66 -10.20 -0.60
C GLU A 64 12.74 -9.87 0.42
N SER A 65 12.87 -8.59 0.77
CA SER A 65 13.81 -8.06 1.76
C SER A 65 13.35 -6.69 2.25
N ASP A 66 14.08 -6.14 3.22
CA ASP A 66 13.90 -4.77 3.70
C ASP A 66 14.44 -3.70 2.72
N ALA A 67 14.91 -4.07 1.52
CA ALA A 67 15.56 -3.14 0.59
C ALA A 67 14.59 -2.19 -0.15
N GLY A 68 13.28 -2.36 0.01
CA GLY A 68 12.27 -1.45 -0.57
C GLY A 68 12.07 -1.61 -2.08
N THR A 69 12.41 -2.77 -2.65
CA THR A 69 12.28 -3.02 -4.10
C THR A 69 10.91 -2.70 -4.69
N PRO A 70 9.76 -3.01 -4.03
CA PRO A 70 8.44 -2.63 -4.56
C PRO A 70 8.29 -1.11 -4.72
N HIS A 71 8.72 -0.34 -3.72
CA HIS A 71 8.61 1.11 -3.72
C HIS A 71 9.56 1.79 -4.71
N ILE A 72 10.80 1.31 -4.77
CA ILE A 72 11.77 1.77 -5.76
C ILE A 72 11.28 1.46 -7.18
N MET A 73 10.67 0.29 -7.40
CA MET A 73 10.06 -0.07 -8.68
C MET A 73 8.91 0.87 -9.03
N GLU A 74 8.06 1.20 -8.06
CA GLU A 74 6.94 2.10 -8.25
C GLU A 74 7.35 3.46 -8.81
N HIS A 75 8.35 4.09 -8.20
CA HIS A 75 8.98 5.30 -8.72
C HIS A 75 9.62 5.10 -10.10
N SER A 76 10.41 4.03 -10.24
CA SER A 76 11.29 3.85 -11.40
C SER A 76 10.55 3.59 -12.69
N VAL A 77 9.43 2.86 -12.67
CA VAL A 77 8.67 2.59 -13.91
C VAL A 77 8.02 3.85 -14.48
N LEU A 78 7.83 4.89 -13.66
CA LEU A 78 7.31 6.19 -14.08
C LEU A 78 8.39 7.13 -14.63
N ASN A 79 9.66 6.70 -14.70
CA ASN A 79 10.79 7.48 -15.23
C ASN A 79 11.08 7.16 -16.71
N GLY A 80 10.02 7.14 -17.51
CA GLY A 80 10.09 6.92 -18.96
C GLY A 80 9.86 5.47 -19.39
N SER A 81 9.31 5.33 -20.59
CA SER A 81 8.96 4.04 -21.17
C SER A 81 9.24 4.01 -22.68
N LYS A 82 9.03 2.86 -23.32
CA LYS A 82 9.32 2.65 -24.75
C LYS A 82 8.64 3.67 -25.67
N ASN A 83 7.35 3.93 -25.46
CA ASN A 83 6.57 4.88 -26.26
C ASN A 83 6.75 6.32 -25.78
N PHE A 84 7.19 6.52 -24.53
CA PHE A 84 7.32 7.82 -23.88
C PHE A 84 8.72 7.99 -23.27
N PRO A 85 9.78 8.11 -24.09
CA PRO A 85 11.16 8.09 -23.63
C PRO A 85 11.63 9.47 -23.10
N VAL A 86 10.85 10.05 -22.19
CA VAL A 86 11.18 11.28 -21.45
C VAL A 86 11.55 10.91 -20.02
N LYS A 87 12.31 11.76 -19.33
CA LYS A 87 12.77 11.46 -17.97
C LYS A 87 11.63 11.28 -16.97
N SER A 88 10.55 12.04 -17.10
CA SER A 88 9.38 11.96 -16.21
C SER A 88 8.08 12.23 -16.98
N PRO A 89 7.51 11.22 -17.67
CA PRO A 89 6.18 11.33 -18.27
C PRO A 89 5.13 11.73 -17.22
N PHE A 90 5.26 11.23 -15.99
CA PHE A 90 4.41 11.56 -14.87
C PHE A 90 4.33 13.08 -14.62
N ASP A 91 5.48 13.77 -14.54
CA ASP A 91 5.51 15.22 -14.31
C ASP A 91 4.93 16.03 -15.46
N VAL A 92 5.10 15.55 -16.70
CA VAL A 92 4.53 16.20 -17.89
C VAL A 92 3.00 16.12 -17.83
N LEU A 93 2.45 14.93 -17.53
CA LEU A 93 1.01 14.74 -17.38
C LEU A 93 0.43 15.52 -16.20
N ALA A 94 1.11 15.51 -15.05
CA ALA A 94 0.67 16.25 -13.86
C ALA A 94 0.46 17.75 -14.14
N LYS A 95 1.27 18.33 -15.03
CA LYS A 95 1.21 19.75 -15.41
C LYS A 95 0.34 20.03 -16.63
N GLY A 96 0.15 19.03 -17.48
CA GLY A 96 -0.32 19.18 -18.85
C GLY A 96 -1.67 18.54 -19.17
N SER A 97 -2.19 17.70 -18.28
CA SER A 97 -3.43 16.94 -18.48
C SER A 97 -4.61 17.58 -17.72
N LEU A 98 -5.84 17.13 -18.02
CA LEU A 98 -7.05 17.47 -17.26
C LEU A 98 -7.39 16.39 -16.21
N ASN A 99 -6.36 15.79 -15.61
CA ASN A 99 -6.55 14.75 -14.60
C ASN A 99 -7.32 15.30 -13.40
N THR A 100 -8.23 14.48 -12.87
CA THR A 100 -8.83 14.68 -11.55
C THR A 100 -8.08 13.90 -10.48
N PHE A 101 -7.30 12.89 -10.89
CA PHE A 101 -6.37 12.14 -10.04
C PHE A 101 -5.22 11.59 -10.88
N LEU A 102 -4.01 11.63 -10.32
CA LEU A 102 -2.80 11.08 -10.91
C LEU A 102 -1.83 10.72 -9.77
N ASN A 103 -1.61 9.42 -9.52
CA ASN A 103 -0.69 8.99 -8.48
C ASN A 103 -0.25 7.53 -8.69
N ALA A 104 0.66 7.08 -7.86
CA ALA A 104 1.01 5.67 -7.67
C ALA A 104 1.24 5.39 -6.18
N MET A 105 1.05 4.14 -5.77
CA MET A 105 1.05 3.76 -4.35
C MET A 105 1.65 2.37 -4.15
N THR A 106 2.49 2.24 -3.14
CA THR A 106 3.05 0.97 -2.69
C THR A 106 2.52 0.60 -1.31
N GLY A 107 1.76 -0.49 -1.24
CA GLY A 107 1.33 -1.15 0.00
C GLY A 107 2.32 -2.23 0.46
N SER A 108 1.92 -3.04 1.44
CA SER A 108 2.76 -4.12 1.99
C SER A 108 2.98 -5.29 1.03
N ASP A 109 2.05 -5.50 0.09
CA ASP A 109 2.02 -6.63 -0.85
C ASP A 109 1.38 -6.28 -2.21
N ILE A 110 1.21 -4.99 -2.48
CA ILE A 110 0.51 -4.45 -3.64
C ILE A 110 1.16 -3.15 -4.11
N THR A 111 1.21 -2.95 -5.43
CA THR A 111 1.54 -1.67 -6.04
C THR A 111 0.43 -1.30 -7.01
N ILE A 112 -0.06 -0.06 -6.94
CA ILE A 112 -1.26 0.42 -7.67
C ILE A 112 -0.92 1.71 -8.40
N TYR A 113 -1.35 1.83 -9.65
CA TYR A 113 -1.16 3.01 -10.50
C TYR A 113 -2.50 3.53 -11.03
N PRO A 114 -3.23 4.34 -10.24
CA PRO A 114 -4.52 4.87 -10.66
C PRO A 114 -4.44 6.29 -11.24
N VAL A 115 -5.27 6.54 -12.25
CA VAL A 115 -5.51 7.84 -12.88
C VAL A 115 -7.01 8.06 -13.07
N ALA A 116 -7.44 9.31 -13.02
CA ALA A 116 -8.82 9.68 -13.31
C ALA A 116 -8.89 10.98 -14.12
N SER A 117 -9.91 11.08 -14.97
CA SER A 117 -10.18 12.28 -15.75
C SER A 117 -11.65 12.36 -16.16
N MET A 118 -12.16 13.58 -16.23
CA MET A 118 -13.50 13.85 -16.74
C MET A 118 -13.53 13.93 -18.27
N ASN A 119 -12.38 14.10 -18.91
CA ASN A 119 -12.25 14.22 -20.35
C ASN A 119 -11.87 12.88 -20.98
N ASP A 120 -12.65 12.40 -21.97
CA ASP A 120 -12.42 11.08 -22.57
C ASP A 120 -11.05 10.94 -23.23
N LYS A 121 -10.59 11.96 -23.97
CA LYS A 121 -9.28 11.91 -24.64
C LYS A 121 -8.15 11.91 -23.62
N ASP A 122 -8.26 12.74 -22.59
CA ASP A 122 -7.30 12.79 -21.49
C ASP A 122 -7.24 11.46 -20.73
N TYR A 123 -8.40 10.86 -20.44
CA TYR A 123 -8.50 9.54 -19.82
C TYR A 123 -7.73 8.46 -20.59
N PHE A 124 -7.92 8.36 -21.91
CA PHE A 124 -7.15 7.44 -22.75
C PHE A 124 -5.66 7.79 -22.81
N ASN A 125 -5.31 9.08 -22.84
CA ASN A 125 -3.91 9.53 -22.81
C ASN A 125 -3.21 9.08 -21.51
N LEU A 126 -3.84 9.29 -20.36
CA LEU A 126 -3.32 8.89 -19.06
C LEU A 126 -3.18 7.36 -18.96
N MET A 127 -4.21 6.61 -19.37
CA MET A 127 -4.17 5.15 -19.43
C MET A 127 -3.03 4.64 -20.32
N HIS A 128 -2.81 5.28 -21.48
CA HIS A 128 -1.73 4.93 -22.41
C HIS A 128 -0.34 5.08 -21.75
N VAL A 129 -0.08 6.23 -21.14
CA VAL A 129 1.22 6.49 -20.48
C VAL A 129 1.44 5.54 -19.30
N TYR A 130 0.41 5.28 -18.50
CA TYR A 130 0.53 4.39 -17.35
C TYR A 130 0.72 2.92 -17.74
N LEU A 131 0.02 2.43 -18.77
CA LEU A 131 0.21 1.06 -19.26
C LEU A 131 1.61 0.88 -19.86
N ASP A 132 2.13 1.86 -20.59
CA ASP A 132 3.48 1.77 -21.13
C ASP A 132 4.55 1.85 -20.04
N ALA A 133 4.35 2.69 -19.02
CA ALA A 133 5.22 2.78 -17.87
C ALA A 133 5.37 1.43 -17.16
N VAL A 134 4.26 0.77 -16.81
CA VAL A 134 4.32 -0.48 -16.03
C VAL A 134 4.73 -1.71 -16.85
N PHE A 135 4.54 -1.72 -18.17
CA PHE A 135 4.85 -2.88 -19.00
C PHE A 135 6.15 -2.74 -19.81
N ASN A 136 6.48 -1.53 -20.24
CA ASN A 136 7.66 -1.24 -21.07
C ASN A 136 8.55 -0.11 -20.49
N PRO A 137 8.92 -0.16 -19.20
CA PRO A 137 9.74 0.89 -18.60
C PRO A 137 11.17 0.91 -19.14
N LEU A 138 11.80 2.09 -19.14
CA LEU A 138 13.20 2.26 -19.55
C LEU A 138 14.23 1.70 -18.56
N ILE A 139 13.79 1.13 -17.43
CA ILE A 139 14.69 0.59 -16.38
C ILE A 139 15.68 -0.46 -16.91
N TYR A 140 15.33 -1.17 -17.99
CA TYR A 140 16.19 -2.19 -18.60
C TYR A 140 17.33 -1.60 -19.44
N ASP A 141 17.13 -0.39 -19.96
CA ASP A 141 18.04 0.28 -20.87
C ASP A 141 18.88 1.35 -20.16
N ASP A 142 18.36 1.92 -19.05
CA ASP A 142 19.01 3.01 -18.33
C ASP A 142 19.18 2.71 -16.82
N PRO A 143 20.37 2.23 -16.40
CA PRO A 143 20.64 1.93 -14.99
C PRO A 143 20.67 3.19 -14.11
N ARG A 144 20.71 4.40 -14.69
CA ARG A 144 20.65 5.65 -13.92
C ARG A 144 19.31 5.84 -13.23
N ILE A 145 18.23 5.23 -13.74
CA ILE A 145 16.91 5.30 -13.12
C ILE A 145 16.96 4.70 -11.71
N LEU A 146 17.53 3.50 -11.55
CA LEU A 146 17.71 2.90 -10.22
C LEU A 146 18.63 3.75 -9.32
N LYS A 147 19.71 4.31 -9.88
CA LYS A 147 20.61 5.17 -9.11
C LYS A 147 19.86 6.40 -8.57
N GLN A 148 19.05 7.04 -9.40
CA GLN A 148 18.27 8.22 -9.03
C GLN A 148 17.15 7.87 -8.04
N GLU A 149 16.25 6.96 -8.42
CA GLU A 149 15.04 6.69 -7.67
C GLU A 149 15.29 5.81 -6.43
N GLY A 150 16.18 4.83 -6.53
CA GLY A 150 16.53 3.93 -5.44
C GLY A 150 17.64 4.50 -4.57
N TRP A 151 18.88 4.15 -4.92
CA TRP A 151 20.06 4.59 -4.20
C TRP A 151 21.34 4.51 -5.04
N HIS A 152 22.34 5.31 -4.70
CA HIS A 152 23.71 5.25 -5.22
C HIS A 152 24.72 5.81 -4.21
N HIS A 153 26.00 5.50 -4.45
CA HIS A 153 27.13 6.21 -3.84
C HIS A 153 27.37 7.52 -4.62
N GLU A 154 27.39 8.65 -3.91
CA GLU A 154 27.74 9.95 -4.47
C GLU A 154 29.14 10.35 -4.00
N LEU A 155 30.00 10.77 -4.93
CA LEU A 155 31.34 11.28 -4.66
C LEU A 155 31.64 12.47 -5.58
N THR A 156 31.58 13.69 -5.03
CA THR A 156 31.71 14.94 -5.80
C THR A 156 33.14 15.23 -6.28
N ASP A 157 34.14 14.76 -5.53
CA ASP A 157 35.56 14.83 -5.87
C ASP A 157 36.33 13.75 -5.11
N ALA A 158 37.58 13.48 -5.52
CA ALA A 158 38.38 12.38 -4.96
C ALA A 158 38.67 12.51 -3.46
N GLU A 159 38.63 13.71 -2.88
CA GLU A 159 38.93 13.96 -1.47
C GLU A 159 37.66 13.98 -0.59
N ALA A 160 36.50 14.30 -1.16
CA ALA A 160 35.21 14.32 -0.47
C ALA A 160 34.82 12.95 0.14
N PRO A 161 34.03 12.90 1.23
CA PRO A 161 33.48 11.64 1.73
C PRO A 161 32.44 11.08 0.74
N ILE A 162 32.37 9.74 0.61
CA ILE A 162 31.28 9.08 -0.10
C ILE A 162 30.02 9.18 0.77
N VAL A 163 28.86 9.47 0.16
CA VAL A 163 27.55 9.46 0.82
C VAL A 163 26.54 8.61 0.04
N TYR A 164 25.53 8.08 0.73
CA TYR A 164 24.36 7.50 0.06
C TYR A 164 23.37 8.59 -0.37
N LYS A 165 22.85 8.46 -1.59
CA LYS A 165 21.82 9.33 -2.18
C LYS A 165 20.81 8.49 -2.95
N GLY A 166 19.62 9.04 -3.17
CA GLY A 166 18.51 8.42 -3.91
C GLY A 166 17.17 8.96 -3.43
N VAL A 167 16.15 8.99 -4.29
CA VAL A 167 14.82 9.53 -3.94
C VAL A 167 14.21 8.73 -2.79
N VAL A 168 13.98 7.43 -3.00
CA VAL A 168 13.37 6.53 -2.00
C VAL A 168 14.28 6.37 -0.78
N TYR A 169 15.60 6.30 -0.95
CA TYR A 169 16.52 6.27 0.19
C TYR A 169 16.32 7.48 1.13
N ASN A 170 16.25 8.70 0.59
CA ASN A 170 16.05 9.91 1.39
C ASN A 170 14.63 10.01 1.95
N GLU A 171 13.62 9.63 1.17
CA GLU A 171 12.23 9.58 1.62
C GLU A 171 12.08 8.65 2.82
N MET A 172 12.60 7.43 2.73
CA MET A 172 12.48 6.45 3.81
C MET A 172 13.29 6.83 5.04
N LYS A 173 14.42 7.53 4.89
CA LYS A 173 15.10 8.15 6.04
C LYS A 173 14.20 9.15 6.77
N GLY A 174 13.44 9.95 6.03
CA GLY A 174 12.43 10.85 6.60
C GLY A 174 11.25 10.09 7.22
N ALA A 175 10.71 9.08 6.54
CA ALA A 175 9.58 8.30 7.03
C ALA A 175 9.90 7.60 8.36
N TYR A 176 11.09 7.01 8.50
CA TYR A 176 11.53 6.32 9.72
C TYR A 176 12.02 7.26 10.83
N SER A 177 12.02 8.58 10.62
CA SER A 177 12.16 9.53 11.73
C SER A 177 10.86 9.66 12.54
N ASN A 178 9.73 9.15 12.02
CA ASN A 178 8.48 9.05 12.75
C ASN A 178 8.45 7.75 13.59
N PRO A 179 8.37 7.83 14.95
CA PRO A 179 8.34 6.65 15.80
C PRO A 179 7.16 5.71 15.50
N VAL A 180 6.01 6.23 15.06
CA VAL A 180 4.85 5.38 14.71
C VAL A 180 5.18 4.49 13.50
N ARG A 181 5.95 4.99 12.53
CA ARG A 181 6.38 4.20 11.38
C ARG A 181 7.34 3.07 11.80
N GLU A 182 8.24 3.35 12.73
CA GLU A 182 9.10 2.32 13.34
C GLU A 182 8.26 1.29 14.12
N LEU A 183 7.22 1.73 14.84
CA LEU A 183 6.30 0.83 15.56
C LEU A 183 5.60 -0.15 14.62
N GLU A 184 5.03 0.34 13.51
CA GLU A 184 4.37 -0.47 12.48
C GLU A 184 5.32 -1.53 11.91
N TYR A 185 6.53 -1.10 11.54
CA TYR A 185 7.58 -2.01 11.03
C TYR A 185 7.92 -3.11 12.05
N GLN A 186 8.11 -2.74 13.32
CA GLN A 186 8.45 -3.70 14.38
C GLN A 186 7.29 -4.67 14.66
N VAL A 187 6.04 -4.21 14.57
CA VAL A 187 4.86 -5.07 14.75
C VAL A 187 4.79 -6.12 13.64
N GLY A 188 4.89 -5.71 12.36
CA GLY A 188 4.91 -6.62 11.22
C GLY A 188 6.04 -7.64 11.32
N ARG A 189 7.27 -7.17 11.62
CA ARG A 189 8.46 -8.01 11.78
C ARG A 189 8.33 -9.11 12.83
N HIS A 190 7.65 -8.84 13.93
CA HIS A 190 7.51 -9.80 15.03
C HIS A 190 6.27 -10.70 14.90
N LEU A 191 5.19 -10.19 14.31
CA LEU A 191 3.95 -10.95 14.08
C LEU A 191 4.05 -11.90 12.89
N PHE A 192 4.77 -11.53 11.83
CA PHE A 192 4.80 -12.29 10.58
C PHE A 192 6.19 -12.80 10.18
N PRO A 193 6.92 -13.51 11.07
CA PRO A 193 8.32 -13.90 10.82
C PRO A 193 8.52 -14.83 9.60
N ASP A 194 7.47 -15.55 9.19
CA ASP A 194 7.54 -16.62 8.19
C ASP A 194 6.97 -16.21 6.82
N ASN A 195 6.48 -14.98 6.67
CA ASN A 195 6.05 -14.44 5.37
C ASN A 195 6.56 -13.00 5.14
N ALA A 196 6.15 -12.38 4.03
CA ALA A 196 6.74 -11.12 3.58
C ALA A 196 6.38 -9.88 4.41
N TYR A 197 5.33 -9.95 5.23
CA TYR A 197 4.89 -8.82 6.06
C TYR A 197 5.86 -8.45 7.18
N ARG A 198 6.92 -9.23 7.39
CA ARG A 198 8.07 -8.84 8.22
C ARG A 198 8.96 -7.76 7.61
N PHE A 199 8.87 -7.56 6.30
CA PHE A 199 9.74 -6.65 5.57
C PHE A 199 9.06 -5.30 5.38
N SER A 200 9.89 -4.27 5.26
CA SER A 200 9.44 -2.96 4.78
C SER A 200 9.37 -2.94 3.25
N SER A 201 8.16 -2.94 2.68
CA SER A 201 7.97 -2.78 1.22
C SER A 201 8.41 -1.39 0.73
N GLY A 202 8.29 -0.37 1.59
CA GLY A 202 8.81 0.98 1.37
C GLY A 202 10.34 1.05 1.38
N GLY A 203 10.98 0.17 2.14
CA GLY A 203 12.43 0.10 2.33
C GLY A 203 12.87 0.60 3.71
N TYR A 204 13.58 -0.26 4.45
CA TYR A 204 14.24 0.13 5.69
C TYR A 204 15.58 0.81 5.32
N PRO A 205 15.87 2.05 5.78
CA PRO A 205 17.00 2.83 5.29
C PRO A 205 18.35 2.11 5.29
N LYS A 206 18.62 1.30 6.32
CA LYS A 206 19.86 0.50 6.42
C LYS A 206 19.96 -0.63 5.38
N ALA A 207 18.84 -1.10 4.85
CA ALA A 207 18.77 -2.21 3.90
C ALA A 207 18.64 -1.75 2.44
N ILE A 208 18.15 -0.53 2.18
CA ILE A 208 18.01 0.00 0.81
C ILE A 208 19.33 -0.11 0.02
N PRO A 209 20.51 0.25 0.58
CA PRO A 209 21.80 0.09 -0.11
C PRO A 209 22.23 -1.34 -0.45
N SER A 210 21.45 -2.36 -0.11
CA SER A 210 21.72 -3.75 -0.51
C SER A 210 21.05 -4.14 -1.83
N LEU A 211 20.16 -3.30 -2.38
CA LEU A 211 19.47 -3.61 -3.64
C LEU A 211 20.44 -3.48 -4.83
N SER A 212 20.65 -4.59 -5.54
CA SER A 212 21.39 -4.62 -6.79
C SER A 212 20.50 -4.32 -8.00
N LEU A 213 21.11 -3.87 -9.10
CA LEU A 213 20.40 -3.67 -10.38
C LEU A 213 19.76 -4.97 -10.89
N GLU A 214 20.45 -6.10 -10.77
CA GLU A 214 19.92 -7.39 -11.21
C GLU A 214 18.66 -7.79 -10.42
N ALA A 215 18.73 -7.72 -9.09
CA ALA A 215 17.57 -8.03 -8.24
C ALA A 215 16.41 -7.06 -8.49
N PHE A 216 16.69 -5.79 -8.76
CA PHE A 216 15.69 -4.80 -9.14
C PHE A 216 15.00 -5.15 -10.47
N LEU A 217 15.76 -5.47 -11.52
CA LEU A 217 15.20 -5.85 -12.83
C LEU A 217 14.44 -7.19 -12.76
N ASP A 218 14.96 -8.16 -12.02
CA ASP A 218 14.27 -9.45 -11.83
C ASP A 218 12.96 -9.29 -11.07
N TYR A 219 12.89 -8.34 -10.14
CA TYR A 219 11.64 -7.99 -9.47
C TYR A 219 10.57 -7.54 -10.47
N HIS A 220 10.91 -6.65 -11.41
CA HIS A 220 9.97 -6.23 -12.46
C HIS A 220 9.53 -7.43 -13.30
N ARG A 221 10.47 -8.23 -13.81
CA ARG A 221 10.16 -9.42 -14.65
C ARG A 221 9.20 -10.38 -13.95
N LYS A 222 9.37 -10.54 -12.64
CA LYS A 222 8.56 -11.45 -11.82
C LYS A 222 7.15 -10.92 -11.55
N TYR A 223 7.02 -9.65 -11.18
CA TYR A 223 5.76 -9.12 -10.64
C TYR A 223 4.93 -8.30 -11.62
N TYR A 224 5.53 -7.71 -12.67
CA TYR A 224 4.87 -6.80 -13.62
C TYR A 224 4.42 -7.52 -14.91
N HIS A 225 4.12 -8.83 -14.81
CA HIS A 225 3.52 -9.58 -15.91
C HIS A 225 1.99 -9.43 -15.90
N PRO A 226 1.29 -9.35 -17.06
CA PRO A 226 -0.17 -9.20 -17.09
C PRO A 226 -0.94 -10.31 -16.35
N SER A 227 -0.44 -11.55 -16.32
CA SER A 227 -1.09 -12.62 -15.53
C SER A 227 -1.14 -12.33 -14.02
N ASN A 228 -0.31 -11.41 -13.52
CA ASN A 228 -0.34 -10.91 -12.14
C ASN A 228 -1.06 -9.55 -12.01
N SER A 229 -1.53 -8.96 -13.11
CA SER A 229 -2.19 -7.65 -13.10
C SER A 229 -3.67 -7.76 -12.76
N TYR A 230 -4.17 -6.65 -12.21
CA TYR A 230 -5.56 -6.40 -11.87
C TYR A 230 -5.93 -5.03 -12.43
N ILE A 231 -6.62 -5.01 -13.55
CA ILE A 231 -7.03 -3.79 -14.25
C ILE A 231 -8.43 -3.41 -13.76
N PHE A 232 -8.62 -2.15 -13.42
CA PHE A 232 -9.89 -1.61 -12.96
C PHE A 232 -10.28 -0.42 -13.82
N LEU A 233 -11.53 -0.43 -14.29
CA LEU A 233 -12.14 0.63 -15.09
C LEU A 233 -13.44 1.09 -14.41
N TYR A 234 -13.66 2.40 -14.33
CA TYR A 234 -14.87 3.00 -13.79
C TYR A 234 -15.35 4.17 -14.64
N GLY A 235 -16.65 4.40 -14.65
CA GLY A 235 -17.30 5.55 -15.28
C GLY A 235 -17.95 5.22 -16.62
N ASP A 236 -18.23 6.28 -17.36
CA ASP A 236 -19.09 6.27 -18.55
C ASP A 236 -18.36 6.03 -19.89
N ALA A 237 -17.04 5.83 -19.88
CA ALA A 237 -16.25 5.54 -21.09
C ALA A 237 -16.79 4.34 -21.88
N ASP A 238 -16.65 4.38 -23.21
CA ASP A 238 -16.99 3.27 -24.11
C ASP A 238 -16.09 2.05 -23.83
N LEU A 239 -16.69 1.03 -23.22
CA LEU A 239 -16.00 -0.20 -22.88
C LEU A 239 -15.44 -0.95 -24.09
N SER A 240 -16.05 -0.87 -25.27
CA SER A 240 -15.46 -1.51 -26.46
C SER A 240 -14.14 -0.85 -26.83
N ALA A 241 -14.08 0.48 -26.77
CA ALA A 241 -12.85 1.23 -27.01
C ALA A 241 -11.80 0.99 -25.93
N GLU A 242 -12.19 0.89 -24.65
CA GLU A 242 -11.28 0.54 -23.56
C GLU A 242 -10.65 -0.86 -23.76
N LEU A 243 -11.47 -1.88 -24.02
CA LEU A 243 -11.00 -3.25 -24.23
C LEU A 243 -10.11 -3.37 -25.48
N GLU A 244 -10.53 -2.78 -26.60
CA GLU A 244 -9.73 -2.79 -27.84
C GLU A 244 -8.37 -2.13 -27.62
N PHE A 245 -8.35 -0.97 -26.96
CA PHE A 245 -7.11 -0.24 -26.69
C PHE A 245 -6.14 -1.06 -25.82
N ILE A 246 -6.61 -1.60 -24.71
CA ILE A 246 -5.76 -2.36 -23.77
C ILE A 246 -5.22 -3.64 -24.44
N ASP A 247 -6.04 -4.34 -25.22
CA ASP A 247 -5.62 -5.53 -25.97
C ASP A 247 -4.58 -5.20 -27.04
N ARG A 248 -4.94 -4.28 -27.95
CA ARG A 248 -4.15 -3.97 -29.14
C ARG A 248 -2.78 -3.38 -28.79
N GLU A 249 -2.73 -2.42 -27.86
CA GLU A 249 -1.48 -1.72 -27.55
C GLU A 249 -0.57 -2.52 -26.61
N TYR A 250 -1.13 -3.40 -25.77
CA TYR A 250 -0.37 -4.06 -24.71
C TYR A 250 -0.58 -5.57 -24.65
N LEU A 251 -1.78 -6.04 -24.31
CA LEU A 251 -1.95 -7.42 -23.83
C LEU A 251 -1.83 -8.49 -24.92
N SER A 252 -2.15 -8.17 -26.16
CA SER A 252 -2.03 -9.07 -27.32
C SER A 252 -0.59 -9.51 -27.63
N SER A 253 0.42 -8.80 -27.09
CA SER A 253 1.83 -9.15 -27.27
C SER A 253 2.35 -10.17 -26.24
N TYR A 254 1.59 -10.41 -25.17
CA TYR A 254 1.99 -11.29 -24.08
C TYR A 254 1.56 -12.74 -24.30
N GLN A 255 2.15 -13.64 -23.53
CA GLN A 255 1.66 -15.01 -23.37
C GLN A 255 1.39 -15.24 -21.89
N ARG A 256 0.31 -15.94 -21.59
CA ARG A 256 -0.06 -16.26 -20.21
C ARG A 256 1.10 -16.93 -19.49
N SER A 257 1.35 -16.48 -18.27
CA SER A 257 2.26 -17.11 -17.33
C SER A 257 1.46 -17.90 -16.30
N ASP A 258 1.88 -19.13 -16.03
CA ASP A 258 1.32 -19.96 -14.94
C ASP A 258 1.95 -19.64 -13.58
N ALA A 259 2.92 -18.71 -13.54
CA ALA A 259 3.55 -18.27 -12.31
C ALA A 259 2.51 -17.60 -11.39
N LYS A 260 2.32 -18.15 -10.20
CA LYS A 260 1.43 -17.59 -9.17
C LYS A 260 2.25 -16.84 -8.15
N VAL A 261 1.91 -15.57 -7.93
CA VAL A 261 2.41 -14.83 -6.77
C VAL A 261 1.72 -15.37 -5.53
N SER A 262 2.50 -15.99 -4.65
CA SER A 262 2.03 -16.59 -3.41
C SER A 262 2.48 -15.77 -2.21
N LEU A 263 1.56 -15.53 -1.29
CA LEU A 263 1.82 -15.00 0.04
C LEU A 263 1.15 -15.96 1.04
N PRO A 264 1.92 -16.85 1.70
CA PRO A 264 1.35 -17.81 2.62
C PRO A 264 0.90 -17.12 3.92
N LEU A 265 -0.19 -17.63 4.50
CA LEU A 265 -0.64 -17.20 5.82
C LEU A 265 0.41 -17.55 6.88
N GLN A 266 0.62 -16.63 7.81
CA GLN A 266 1.43 -16.85 8.98
C GLN A 266 0.71 -17.80 9.94
N GLN A 267 1.45 -18.81 10.40
CA GLN A 267 0.92 -19.75 11.38
C GLN A 267 0.83 -19.11 12.77
N PRO A 268 -0.23 -19.39 13.54
CA PRO A 268 -0.38 -18.90 14.90
C PRO A 268 0.80 -19.26 15.80
N PHE A 269 1.13 -18.38 16.75
CA PHE A 269 2.13 -18.69 17.76
C PHE A 269 1.58 -19.62 18.84
N ALA A 270 2.46 -20.41 19.45
CA ALA A 270 2.12 -21.24 20.62
C ALA A 270 1.92 -20.41 21.91
N ALA A 271 2.37 -19.16 21.92
CA ALA A 271 2.18 -18.21 23.01
C ALA A 271 2.40 -16.78 22.50
N MET A 272 1.79 -15.80 23.18
CA MET A 272 2.02 -14.38 22.92
C MET A 272 3.51 -14.06 23.04
N LYS A 273 4.05 -13.34 22.06
CA LYS A 273 5.43 -12.85 22.08
C LYS A 273 5.51 -11.53 22.86
N LYS A 274 6.64 -11.32 23.53
CA LYS A 274 7.02 -10.01 24.08
C LYS A 274 8.30 -9.54 23.38
N ALA A 275 8.33 -8.29 22.95
CA ALA A 275 9.48 -7.70 22.28
C ALA A 275 9.80 -6.30 22.81
N THR A 276 11.06 -5.90 22.68
CA THR A 276 11.51 -4.53 22.90
C THR A 276 12.18 -4.02 21.64
N ALA A 277 11.78 -2.83 21.21
CA ALA A 277 12.41 -2.11 20.09
C ALA A 277 12.81 -0.70 20.54
N PHE A 278 13.51 0.03 19.67
CA PHE A 278 14.02 1.36 19.97
C PHE A 278 13.73 2.32 18.83
N TYR A 279 13.49 3.58 19.15
CA TYR A 279 13.42 4.67 18.18
C TYR A 279 14.37 5.80 18.62
N PRO A 280 14.90 6.59 17.67
CA PRO A 280 15.88 7.63 18.00
C PRO A 280 15.23 8.84 18.68
N VAL A 281 15.94 9.41 19.65
CA VAL A 281 15.68 10.75 20.21
C VAL A 281 17.00 11.50 20.36
N ALA A 282 16.92 12.83 20.53
CA ALA A 282 18.11 13.66 20.74
C ALA A 282 18.95 13.14 21.94
N ALA A 283 20.27 13.29 21.86
CA ALA A 283 21.20 12.71 22.85
C ALA A 283 20.92 13.17 24.30
N GLU A 284 20.46 14.41 24.46
CA GLU A 284 20.14 15.01 25.76
C GLU A 284 18.62 15.02 26.05
N ALA A 285 17.82 14.25 25.30
CA ALA A 285 16.39 14.19 25.50
C ALA A 285 16.03 13.50 26.83
N ASP A 286 15.08 14.08 27.57
CA ASP A 286 14.40 13.37 28.64
C ASP A 286 13.55 12.24 28.03
N THR A 287 13.74 11.02 28.53
CA THR A 287 13.05 9.82 28.04
C THR A 287 11.83 9.43 28.87
N VAL A 288 11.55 10.17 29.95
CA VAL A 288 10.35 9.95 30.78
C VAL A 288 9.10 10.17 29.93
N GLU A 289 8.12 9.27 30.05
CA GLU A 289 6.86 9.37 29.30
C GLU A 289 7.06 9.50 27.78
N GLN A 290 8.03 8.79 27.23
CA GLN A 290 8.30 8.72 25.78
C GLN A 290 8.26 7.28 25.24
N THR A 291 7.80 6.31 26.02
CA THR A 291 7.67 4.93 25.54
C THR A 291 6.34 4.71 24.84
N TYR A 292 6.37 3.96 23.75
CA TYR A 292 5.18 3.40 23.13
C TYR A 292 4.99 1.96 23.63
N LEU A 293 3.77 1.64 24.05
CA LEU A 293 3.37 0.28 24.39
C LEU A 293 2.27 -0.13 23.43
N ALA A 294 2.42 -1.29 22.80
CA ALA A 294 1.44 -1.81 21.86
C ALA A 294 1.15 -3.28 22.16
N VAL A 295 -0.12 -3.66 22.11
CA VAL A 295 -0.56 -5.05 22.03
C VAL A 295 -1.27 -5.25 20.71
N SER A 296 -0.83 -6.25 19.95
CA SER A 296 -1.33 -6.56 18.61
C SER A 296 -1.73 -8.03 18.51
N TYR A 297 -2.83 -8.30 17.82
CA TYR A 297 -3.40 -9.63 17.61
C TYR A 297 -3.64 -9.84 16.11
N VAL A 298 -3.28 -11.01 15.60
CA VAL A 298 -3.64 -11.40 14.22
C VAL A 298 -4.99 -12.10 14.24
N CYS A 299 -5.95 -11.59 13.47
CA CYS A 299 -7.38 -11.92 13.59
C CYS A 299 -7.99 -12.32 12.23
N GLY A 300 -8.06 -13.64 11.96
CA GLY A 300 -8.65 -14.16 10.73
C GLY A 300 -8.02 -13.56 9.47
N THR A 301 -8.79 -13.51 8.39
CA THR A 301 -8.38 -12.98 7.08
C THR A 301 -9.22 -11.77 6.66
N ASN A 302 -8.70 -10.89 5.80
CA ASN A 302 -9.44 -9.71 5.33
C ASN A 302 -10.62 -10.03 4.40
N ILE A 303 -10.70 -11.26 3.89
CA ILE A 303 -11.85 -11.75 3.13
C ILE A 303 -13.05 -12.11 4.03
N GLU A 304 -12.84 -12.21 5.35
CA GLU A 304 -13.89 -12.43 6.35
C GLU A 304 -14.51 -11.09 6.79
N GLN A 305 -15.27 -10.47 5.90
CA GLN A 305 -15.75 -9.09 6.09
C GLN A 305 -16.52 -8.85 7.38
N LYS A 306 -17.34 -9.81 7.79
CA LYS A 306 -18.07 -9.72 9.06
C LYS A 306 -17.10 -9.59 10.24
N LEU A 307 -15.99 -10.34 10.21
CA LEU A 307 -14.95 -10.25 11.23
C LEU A 307 -14.21 -8.91 11.13
N THR A 308 -13.76 -8.50 9.94
CA THR A 308 -13.06 -7.21 9.75
C THR A 308 -13.91 -6.03 10.23
N THR A 309 -15.19 -5.98 9.86
CA THR A 309 -16.12 -4.95 10.35
C THR A 309 -16.33 -5.02 11.86
N ALA A 310 -16.39 -6.22 12.47
CA ALA A 310 -16.49 -6.35 13.92
C ALA A 310 -15.24 -5.83 14.63
N LEU A 311 -14.06 -6.09 14.09
CA LEU A 311 -12.79 -5.57 14.61
C LEU A 311 -12.76 -4.03 14.54
N ASP A 312 -13.22 -3.42 13.44
CA ASP A 312 -13.30 -1.96 13.32
C ASP A 312 -14.25 -1.35 14.36
N ILE A 313 -15.42 -1.95 14.54
CA ILE A 313 -16.38 -1.50 15.56
C ILE A 313 -15.77 -1.64 16.96
N LEU A 314 -15.07 -2.74 17.24
CA LEU A 314 -14.40 -2.96 18.52
C LEU A 314 -13.27 -1.94 18.75
N ALA A 315 -12.49 -1.57 17.74
CA ALA A 315 -11.45 -0.56 17.88
C ALA A 315 -12.05 0.79 18.34
N ASP A 316 -13.18 1.17 17.73
CA ASP A 316 -13.88 2.40 18.08
C ASP A 316 -14.54 2.35 19.46
N VAL A 317 -15.33 1.29 19.73
CA VAL A 317 -16.11 1.17 20.96
C VAL A 317 -15.23 0.94 22.17
N LEU A 318 -14.16 0.14 22.05
CA LEU A 318 -13.29 -0.18 23.18
C LEU A 318 -12.33 0.98 23.51
N VAL A 319 -11.85 1.70 22.48
CA VAL A 319 -10.70 2.61 22.62
C VAL A 319 -10.91 3.98 22.00
N ASN A 320 -11.24 4.10 20.70
CA ASN A 320 -11.12 5.40 20.01
C ASN A 320 -12.16 6.43 20.44
N GLN A 321 -13.33 6.00 20.90
CA GLN A 321 -14.31 6.88 21.54
C GLN A 321 -13.85 7.29 22.95
N GLU A 322 -14.14 8.52 23.37
CA GLU A 322 -13.79 8.99 24.73
C GLU A 322 -14.49 8.17 25.83
N SER A 323 -15.65 7.59 25.53
CA SER A 323 -16.38 6.68 26.42
C SER A 323 -15.84 5.24 26.40
N GLY A 324 -14.80 4.95 25.62
CA GLY A 324 -14.27 3.60 25.43
C GLY A 324 -13.78 2.98 26.75
N PRO A 325 -14.25 1.79 27.16
CA PRO A 325 -13.92 1.21 28.45
C PRO A 325 -12.42 0.94 28.63
N VAL A 326 -11.73 0.49 27.58
CA VAL A 326 -10.28 0.24 27.64
C VAL A 326 -9.51 1.55 27.74
N ARG A 327 -9.91 2.59 26.99
CA ARG A 327 -9.36 3.94 27.09
C ARG A 327 -9.47 4.48 28.52
N ILE A 328 -10.68 4.45 29.08
CA ILE A 328 -10.97 4.93 30.44
C ILE A 328 -10.16 4.14 31.48
N ALA A 329 -10.07 2.81 31.33
CA ALA A 329 -9.33 1.97 32.27
C ALA A 329 -7.83 2.31 32.28
N LEU A 330 -7.21 2.47 31.10
CA LEU A 330 -5.81 2.87 30.98
C LEU A 330 -5.56 4.28 31.55
N GLN A 331 -6.41 5.25 31.22
CA GLN A 331 -6.33 6.62 31.73
C GLN A 331 -6.45 6.68 33.26
N LYS A 332 -7.36 5.90 33.86
CA LYS A 332 -7.51 5.82 35.33
C LYS A 332 -6.27 5.26 36.03
N GLN A 333 -5.48 4.44 35.34
CA GLN A 333 -4.23 3.90 35.84
C GLN A 333 -3.03 4.83 35.54
N GLY A 334 -3.25 5.92 34.82
CA GLY A 334 -2.19 6.84 34.40
C GLY A 334 -1.27 6.28 33.30
N ILE A 335 -1.68 5.24 32.59
CA ILE A 335 -0.84 4.54 31.60
C ILE A 335 -1.01 5.19 30.23
N GLY A 336 0.03 5.90 29.79
CA GLY A 336 0.02 6.64 28.53
C GLY A 336 -0.95 7.83 28.55
N LYS A 337 -0.75 8.75 27.60
CA LYS A 337 -1.58 9.97 27.48
C LYS A 337 -2.45 9.99 26.22
N ASP A 338 -2.04 9.25 25.20
CA ASP A 338 -2.80 9.07 23.97
C ASP A 338 -2.98 7.55 23.75
N VAL A 339 -4.23 7.11 23.71
CA VAL A 339 -4.62 5.70 23.56
C VAL A 339 -5.38 5.55 22.25
N ARG A 340 -4.94 4.63 21.39
CA ARG A 340 -5.57 4.39 20.09
C ARG A 340 -5.69 2.91 19.81
N ALA A 341 -6.71 2.54 19.05
CA ALA A 341 -6.83 1.23 18.44
C ALA A 341 -6.98 1.37 16.93
N MET A 342 -6.42 0.40 16.21
CA MET A 342 -6.52 0.33 14.76
C MET A 342 -6.65 -1.12 14.30
N VAL A 343 -7.23 -1.28 13.11
CA VAL A 343 -7.26 -2.55 12.38
C VAL A 343 -6.50 -2.34 11.08
N ASP A 344 -5.49 -3.15 10.85
CA ASP A 344 -4.80 -3.22 9.55
C ASP A 344 -5.34 -4.42 8.77
N PRO A 345 -6.12 -4.22 7.69
CA PRO A 345 -6.76 -5.29 6.93
C PRO A 345 -5.82 -5.87 5.84
N MET A 346 -4.61 -6.26 6.25
CA MET A 346 -3.68 -7.08 5.45
C MET A 346 -4.32 -8.44 5.12
N GLN A 347 -3.62 -9.36 4.43
CA GLN A 347 -4.19 -10.70 4.16
C GLN A 347 -4.72 -11.39 5.42
N GLN A 348 -4.06 -11.21 6.57
CA GLN A 348 -4.60 -11.49 7.90
C GLN A 348 -4.76 -10.17 8.65
N ASN A 349 -5.95 -9.90 9.19
CA ASN A 349 -6.18 -8.63 9.89
C ASN A 349 -5.28 -8.52 11.12
N VAL A 350 -4.78 -7.32 11.43
CA VAL A 350 -4.08 -7.04 12.69
C VAL A 350 -4.90 -6.06 13.51
N PHE A 351 -5.40 -6.50 14.67
CA PHE A 351 -6.02 -5.62 15.65
C PHE A 351 -4.97 -5.14 16.64
N GLN A 352 -4.75 -3.83 16.74
CA GLN A 352 -3.77 -3.26 17.64
C GLN A 352 -4.41 -2.25 18.60
N ILE A 353 -4.00 -2.31 19.86
CA ILE A 353 -4.19 -1.23 20.84
C ILE A 353 -2.79 -0.73 21.21
N TYR A 354 -2.56 0.57 21.12
CA TYR A 354 -1.31 1.15 21.56
C TYR A 354 -1.51 2.45 22.32
N VAL A 355 -0.53 2.76 23.16
CA VAL A 355 -0.43 4.03 23.88
C VAL A 355 0.88 4.73 23.56
N GLN A 356 0.81 6.06 23.55
CA GLN A 356 1.97 6.94 23.52
C GLN A 356 2.14 7.60 24.89
N ASN A 357 3.35 8.10 25.12
CA ASN A 357 3.73 8.81 26.34
C ASN A 357 3.67 7.95 27.62
N ALA A 358 4.05 6.68 27.52
CA ALA A 358 4.15 5.75 28.63
C ALA A 358 5.61 5.58 29.08
N ASN A 359 5.85 4.68 30.03
CA ASN A 359 7.15 4.28 30.53
C ASN A 359 7.36 2.76 30.39
N PRO A 360 8.62 2.29 30.27
CA PRO A 360 8.89 0.87 30.03
C PRO A 360 8.36 -0.09 31.11
N HIS A 361 8.37 0.35 32.37
CA HIS A 361 7.94 -0.45 33.51
C HIS A 361 6.42 -0.65 33.57
N GLU A 362 5.65 0.10 32.77
CA GLU A 362 4.19 0.01 32.70
C GLU A 362 3.71 -1.10 31.75
N SER A 363 4.61 -1.70 30.95
CA SER A 363 4.29 -2.66 29.88
C SER A 363 3.39 -3.84 30.32
N ASP A 364 3.74 -4.51 31.42
CA ASP A 364 2.93 -5.63 31.93
C ASP A 364 1.60 -5.16 32.51
N ARG A 365 1.57 -3.98 33.15
CA ARG A 365 0.32 -3.42 33.69
C ARG A 365 -0.60 -2.96 32.56
N PHE A 366 -0.07 -2.36 31.50
CA PHE A 366 -0.80 -2.01 30.28
C PHE A 366 -1.56 -3.22 29.72
N LEU A 367 -0.86 -4.35 29.51
CA LEU A 367 -1.50 -5.59 29.04
C LEU A 367 -2.53 -6.10 30.06
N GLY A 368 -2.19 -6.07 31.35
CA GLY A 368 -3.08 -6.50 32.43
C GLY A 368 -4.41 -5.74 32.43
N VAL A 369 -4.37 -4.41 32.37
CA VAL A 369 -5.56 -3.54 32.36
C VAL A 369 -6.44 -3.82 31.14
N ILE A 370 -5.84 -3.99 29.95
CA ILE A 370 -6.58 -4.35 28.74
C ILE A 370 -7.28 -5.69 28.94
N ARG A 371 -6.55 -6.74 29.35
CA ARG A 371 -7.12 -8.08 29.53
C ARG A 371 -8.20 -8.11 30.60
N GLU A 372 -7.98 -7.49 31.76
CA GLU A 372 -8.96 -7.35 32.84
C GLU A 372 -10.26 -6.71 32.33
N THR A 373 -10.14 -5.60 31.59
CA THR A 373 -11.28 -4.87 31.03
C THR A 373 -12.02 -5.71 29.99
N LEU A 374 -11.30 -6.35 29.08
CA LEU A 374 -11.91 -7.23 28.06
C LEU A 374 -12.62 -8.43 28.69
N THR A 375 -12.03 -9.07 29.71
CA THR A 375 -12.68 -10.18 30.44
C THR A 375 -13.97 -9.73 31.12
N GLN A 376 -13.99 -8.53 31.73
CA GLN A 376 -15.20 -7.98 32.32
C GLN A 376 -16.28 -7.73 31.25
N LEU A 377 -15.90 -7.17 30.10
CA LEU A 377 -16.82 -6.88 29.00
C LEU A 377 -17.43 -8.15 28.38
N VAL A 378 -16.69 -9.24 28.30
CA VAL A 378 -17.25 -10.53 27.83
C VAL A 378 -18.28 -11.09 28.83
N SER A 379 -18.06 -10.90 30.13
CA SER A 379 -18.99 -11.33 31.18
C SER A 379 -20.24 -10.45 31.26
N ASP A 380 -20.07 -9.13 31.24
CA ASP A 380 -21.12 -8.16 31.53
C ASP A 380 -21.86 -7.66 30.27
N GLY A 381 -21.23 -7.81 29.11
CA GLY A 381 -21.68 -7.29 27.82
C GLY A 381 -21.13 -5.90 27.50
N LEU A 382 -21.04 -5.57 26.21
CA LEU A 382 -20.70 -4.23 25.73
C LEU A 382 -21.90 -3.27 25.81
N ASP A 383 -21.60 -1.97 25.81
CA ASP A 383 -22.60 -0.93 25.56
C ASP A 383 -23.16 -1.06 24.13
N LYS A 384 -24.38 -1.61 24.04
CA LYS A 384 -25.08 -1.83 22.77
C LYS A 384 -25.35 -0.53 22.03
N GLN A 385 -25.64 0.58 22.72
CA GLN A 385 -25.93 1.85 22.07
C GLN A 385 -24.66 2.44 21.42
N ALA A 386 -23.52 2.32 22.10
CA ALA A 386 -22.23 2.74 21.53
C ALA A 386 -21.86 1.90 20.28
N ALA A 387 -22.07 0.59 20.35
CA ALA A 387 -21.81 -0.32 19.24
C ALA A 387 -22.76 -0.06 18.04
N GLU A 388 -24.05 0.09 18.29
CA GLU A 388 -25.05 0.45 17.27
C GLU A 388 -24.77 1.82 16.65
N GLY A 389 -24.40 2.82 17.44
CA GLY A 389 -24.04 4.15 16.95
C GLY A 389 -22.82 4.11 16.01
N THR A 390 -21.83 3.29 16.34
CA THR A 390 -20.64 3.07 15.50
C THR A 390 -21.00 2.40 14.18
N LEU A 391 -21.81 1.34 14.24
CA LEU A 391 -22.29 0.64 13.05
C LEU A 391 -23.14 1.56 12.16
N ASN A 392 -24.04 2.36 12.74
CA ASN A 392 -24.87 3.30 11.99
C ASN A 392 -24.03 4.38 11.29
N ARG A 393 -22.94 4.85 11.92
CA ARG A 393 -22.00 5.78 11.29
C ARG A 393 -21.26 5.12 10.13
N LEU A 394 -20.86 3.86 10.27
CA LEU A 394 -20.27 3.09 9.17
C LEU A 394 -21.26 2.93 8.02
N GLU A 395 -22.49 2.50 8.31
CA GLU A 395 -23.58 2.37 7.33
C GLU A 395 -23.83 3.69 6.60
N PHE A 396 -23.88 4.81 7.33
CA PHE A 396 -24.04 6.14 6.75
C PHE A 396 -22.91 6.47 5.77
N ARG A 397 -21.64 6.30 6.16
CA ARG A 397 -20.49 6.54 5.27
C ARG A 397 -20.51 5.67 4.01
N LEU A 398 -20.89 4.40 4.15
CA LEU A 398 -20.99 3.47 3.02
C LEU A 398 -22.11 3.87 2.04
N ARG A 399 -23.24 4.37 2.56
CA ARG A 399 -24.41 4.81 1.76
C ARG A 399 -24.26 6.20 1.16
N GLU A 400 -23.65 7.12 1.91
CA GLU A 400 -23.47 8.52 1.51
C GLU A 400 -22.71 8.58 0.19
N GLY A 401 -21.58 7.86 0.09
CA GLY A 401 -20.81 7.76 -1.14
C GLY A 401 -20.43 9.13 -1.73
N ASP A 402 -20.40 10.18 -0.90
CA ASP A 402 -20.09 11.56 -1.28
C ASP A 402 -18.58 11.72 -1.39
N ASP A 403 -18.04 11.07 -2.41
CA ASP A 403 -16.64 11.09 -2.78
C ASP A 403 -16.53 11.55 -4.23
N ALA A 404 -15.76 12.60 -4.48
CA ALA A 404 -15.48 13.06 -5.84
C ALA A 404 -14.67 12.02 -6.64
N GLN A 405 -14.02 11.07 -5.97
CA GLN A 405 -13.17 10.02 -6.54
C GLN A 405 -13.77 8.62 -6.32
N LYS A 406 -15.08 8.45 -6.59
CA LYS A 406 -15.79 7.16 -6.44
C LYS A 406 -15.06 5.98 -7.07
N GLY A 407 -14.51 6.18 -8.28
CA GLY A 407 -13.76 5.14 -8.98
C GLY A 407 -12.56 4.63 -8.18
N LEU A 408 -11.80 5.50 -7.51
CA LEU A 408 -10.70 5.10 -6.64
C LEU A 408 -11.19 4.35 -5.41
N THR A 409 -12.24 4.86 -4.76
CA THR A 409 -12.83 4.21 -3.59
C THR A 409 -13.32 2.79 -3.91
N TYR A 410 -13.96 2.61 -5.07
CA TYR A 410 -14.40 1.29 -5.52
C TYR A 410 -13.24 0.39 -5.96
N ASN A 411 -12.19 0.94 -6.56
CA ASN A 411 -10.97 0.21 -6.89
C ASN A 411 -10.33 -0.39 -5.62
N PHE A 412 -10.03 0.44 -4.61
CA PHE A 412 -9.43 -0.03 -3.36
C PHE A 412 -10.31 -1.05 -2.64
N ARG A 413 -11.63 -0.84 -2.65
CA ARG A 413 -12.57 -1.79 -2.08
C ARG A 413 -12.53 -3.12 -2.83
N ALA A 414 -12.64 -3.13 -4.15
CA ALA A 414 -12.64 -4.34 -4.98
C ALA A 414 -11.35 -5.16 -4.80
N LEU A 415 -10.19 -4.49 -4.70
CA LEU A 415 -8.89 -5.15 -4.57
C LEU A 415 -8.79 -6.07 -3.35
N ASN A 416 -9.42 -5.73 -2.21
CA ASN A 416 -9.38 -6.55 -1.00
C ASN A 416 -9.92 -7.98 -1.24
N GLY A 417 -11.11 -8.11 -1.84
CA GLY A 417 -11.67 -9.41 -2.21
C GLY A 417 -10.93 -10.04 -3.39
N TRP A 418 -10.52 -9.23 -4.36
CA TRP A 418 -9.92 -9.73 -5.59
C TRP A 418 -8.52 -10.33 -5.40
N PHE A 419 -7.71 -9.74 -4.52
CA PHE A 419 -6.35 -10.23 -4.28
C PHE A 419 -6.34 -11.58 -3.56
N PHE A 420 -7.21 -11.78 -2.57
CA PHE A 420 -7.11 -12.94 -1.68
C PHE A 420 -8.21 -13.98 -1.84
N ALA A 421 -9.32 -13.64 -2.51
CA ALA A 421 -10.41 -14.58 -2.85
C ALA A 421 -10.66 -14.73 -4.36
N ASP A 422 -9.95 -13.99 -5.21
CA ASP A 422 -10.19 -13.92 -6.67
C ASP A 422 -11.63 -13.50 -7.02
N ASP A 423 -12.27 -12.75 -6.12
CA ASP A 423 -13.63 -12.25 -6.26
C ASP A 423 -13.68 -10.76 -5.87
N PRO A 424 -13.71 -9.82 -6.83
CA PRO A 424 -13.82 -8.40 -6.51
C PRO A 424 -15.18 -8.02 -5.94
N PHE A 425 -16.22 -8.83 -6.18
CA PHE A 425 -17.56 -8.53 -5.71
C PHE A 425 -17.73 -8.79 -4.23
N LEU A 426 -16.94 -9.72 -3.69
CA LEU A 426 -16.90 -10.02 -2.27
C LEU A 426 -16.89 -8.72 -1.49
N SER A 427 -15.91 -7.84 -1.73
CA SER A 427 -15.74 -6.55 -1.04
C SER A 427 -16.58 -5.39 -1.54
N LEU A 428 -17.09 -5.44 -2.77
CA LEU A 428 -18.04 -4.43 -3.26
C LEU A 428 -19.44 -4.60 -2.65
N GLU A 429 -19.90 -5.84 -2.43
CA GLU A 429 -21.25 -6.18 -1.95
C GLU A 429 -21.34 -6.21 -0.40
N TRP A 430 -21.28 -5.04 0.22
CA TRP A 430 -21.22 -4.90 1.68
C TRP A 430 -22.58 -4.96 2.40
N GLU A 431 -23.73 -4.85 1.73
CA GLU A 431 -25.04 -4.79 2.41
C GLU A 431 -25.36 -6.09 3.17
N LYS A 432 -25.08 -7.26 2.58
CA LYS A 432 -25.32 -8.57 3.23
C LYS A 432 -24.44 -8.77 4.47
N PRO A 433 -23.11 -8.59 4.42
CA PRO A 433 -22.25 -8.58 5.60
C PRO A 433 -22.72 -7.60 6.67
N LEU A 434 -23.12 -6.39 6.27
CA LEU A 434 -23.58 -5.35 7.19
C LEU A 434 -24.89 -5.74 7.90
N ALA A 435 -25.85 -6.32 7.17
CA ALA A 435 -27.09 -6.82 7.77
C ALA A 435 -26.83 -8.00 8.72
N ALA A 436 -25.91 -8.90 8.35
CA ALA A 436 -25.53 -10.03 9.19
C ALA A 436 -24.90 -9.57 10.52
N ILE A 437 -23.93 -8.65 10.48
CA ILE A 437 -23.31 -8.15 11.70
C ILE A 437 -24.33 -7.38 12.57
N LYS A 438 -25.21 -6.56 11.97
CA LYS A 438 -26.26 -5.82 12.69
C LYS A 438 -27.16 -6.74 13.51
N LYS A 439 -27.51 -7.90 12.95
CA LYS A 439 -28.30 -8.93 13.64
C LYS A 439 -27.49 -9.62 14.73
N GLU A 440 -26.32 -10.16 14.39
CA GLU A 440 -25.53 -10.99 15.30
C GLU A 440 -24.93 -10.18 16.48
N MET A 441 -24.70 -8.88 16.32
CA MET A 441 -24.32 -7.98 17.43
C MET A 441 -25.34 -7.98 18.56
N GLN A 442 -26.63 -8.20 18.27
CA GLN A 442 -27.66 -8.30 19.31
C GLN A 442 -27.59 -9.61 20.09
N GLU A 443 -26.93 -10.62 19.53
CA GLU A 443 -26.79 -11.99 20.03
C GLU A 443 -25.43 -12.22 20.72
N GLY A 444 -24.65 -11.15 20.99
CA GLY A 444 -23.37 -11.23 21.70
C GLY A 444 -22.17 -11.52 20.81
N TYR A 445 -22.25 -11.22 19.51
CA TYR A 445 -21.16 -11.51 18.57
C TYR A 445 -19.88 -10.73 18.88
N LEU A 446 -19.96 -9.46 19.32
CA LEU A 446 -18.76 -8.66 19.61
C LEU A 446 -18.01 -9.20 20.84
N GLU A 447 -18.72 -9.61 21.88
CA GLU A 447 -18.18 -10.29 23.05
C GLU A 447 -17.47 -11.58 22.64
N LYS A 448 -18.08 -12.35 21.72
CA LYS A 448 -17.45 -13.55 21.16
C LYS A 448 -16.18 -13.22 20.39
N VAL A 449 -16.17 -12.16 19.57
CA VAL A 449 -14.94 -11.73 18.87
C VAL A 449 -13.85 -11.32 19.87
N ILE A 450 -14.18 -10.62 20.95
CA ILE A 450 -13.22 -10.30 22.03
C ILE A 450 -12.65 -11.58 22.65
N GLN A 451 -13.51 -12.55 22.98
CA GLN A 451 -13.10 -13.81 23.58
C GLN A 451 -12.15 -14.58 22.64
N ASP A 452 -12.60 -14.86 21.42
CA ASP A 452 -11.91 -15.73 20.47
C ASP A 452 -10.61 -15.09 19.94
N TYR A 453 -10.64 -13.81 19.58
CA TYR A 453 -9.57 -13.16 18.81
C TYR A 453 -8.64 -12.27 19.64
N LEU A 454 -9.02 -11.86 20.85
CA LEU A 454 -8.19 -11.00 21.72
C LEU A 454 -7.79 -11.70 23.03
N LEU A 455 -8.71 -12.38 23.73
CA LEU A 455 -8.41 -12.99 25.03
C LEU A 455 -7.72 -14.36 24.91
N ASP A 456 -8.26 -15.24 24.04
CA ASP A 456 -7.79 -16.62 23.84
C ASP A 456 -6.74 -16.75 22.72
N ASN A 457 -6.55 -15.69 21.93
CA ASN A 457 -5.62 -15.68 20.81
C ASN A 457 -4.15 -15.60 21.28
N GLN A 458 -3.39 -16.65 20.98
CA GLN A 458 -1.97 -16.72 21.28
C GLN A 458 -1.09 -16.07 20.21
N HIS A 459 -1.60 -15.86 18.99
CA HIS A 459 -0.89 -15.18 17.93
C HIS A 459 -0.94 -13.65 18.11
N ALA A 460 -0.21 -13.23 19.13
CA ALA A 460 -0.21 -11.86 19.62
C ALA A 460 1.19 -11.40 20.00
N LEU A 461 1.36 -10.08 20.07
CA LEU A 461 2.59 -9.40 20.41
C LEU A 461 2.32 -8.31 21.44
N LEU A 462 3.08 -8.30 22.54
CA LEU A 462 3.27 -7.13 23.40
C LEU A 462 4.62 -6.49 23.05
N LEU A 463 4.60 -5.29 22.45
CA LEU A 463 5.77 -4.54 22.04
C LEU A 463 5.98 -3.32 22.96
N THR A 464 7.20 -3.18 23.48
CA THR A 464 7.66 -1.99 24.20
C THR A 464 8.70 -1.27 23.36
N MET A 465 8.33 -0.17 22.72
CA MET A 465 9.23 0.60 21.86
C MET A 465 9.74 1.82 22.63
N LYS A 466 11.04 1.82 22.95
CA LYS A 466 11.68 2.76 23.88
C LYS A 466 12.41 3.87 23.13
N PRO A 467 12.40 5.11 23.63
CA PRO A 467 13.31 6.13 23.12
C PRO A 467 14.75 5.72 23.42
N LYS A 468 15.65 5.95 22.47
CA LYS A 468 17.09 5.71 22.67
C LYS A 468 17.88 6.98 22.33
N PRO A 469 18.31 7.75 23.35
CA PRO A 469 19.12 8.94 23.14
C PRO A 469 20.40 8.64 22.37
N GLY A 470 20.69 9.48 21.36
CA GLY A 470 21.91 9.38 20.55
C GLY A 470 21.91 8.22 19.54
N LEU A 471 20.81 7.47 19.39
CA LEU A 471 20.73 6.38 18.42
C LEU A 471 20.94 6.87 16.98
N GLU A 472 20.37 8.02 16.60
CA GLU A 472 20.55 8.58 15.25
C GLU A 472 22.01 8.90 14.95
N ALA A 473 22.72 9.52 15.90
CA ALA A 473 24.15 9.80 15.75
C ALA A 473 24.96 8.51 15.59
N LEU A 474 24.66 7.48 16.41
CA LEU A 474 25.32 6.17 16.30
C LEU A 474 25.07 5.51 14.94
N LEU A 475 23.84 5.56 14.42
CA LEU A 475 23.52 5.01 13.09
C LEU A 475 24.22 5.79 11.96
N ASN A 476 24.30 7.12 12.06
CA ASN A 476 25.01 7.95 11.09
C ASN A 476 26.53 7.70 11.13
N ASP A 477 27.09 7.45 12.30
CA ASP A 477 28.51 7.10 12.47
C ASP A 477 28.81 5.71 11.89
N GLU A 478 27.92 4.72 12.10
CA GLU A 478 28.03 3.39 11.48
C GLU A 478 28.08 3.50 9.94
N VAL A 479 27.16 4.26 9.34
CA VAL A 479 27.12 4.49 7.89
C VAL A 479 28.37 5.24 7.41
N SER A 480 28.85 6.24 8.16
CA SER A 480 30.05 6.99 7.79
C SER A 480 31.31 6.12 7.83
N GLN A 481 31.41 5.20 8.80
CA GLN A 481 32.50 4.23 8.88
C GLN A 481 32.44 3.21 7.75
N GLU A 482 31.25 2.70 7.43
CA GLU A 482 31.03 1.79 6.30
C GLU A 482 31.47 2.42 4.98
N LEU A 483 31.02 3.65 4.69
CA LEU A 483 31.36 4.37 3.47
C LEU A 483 32.84 4.78 3.42
N GLY A 484 33.44 5.09 4.56
CA GLY A 484 34.88 5.33 4.68
C GLY A 484 35.69 4.07 4.37
N ALA A 485 35.28 2.91 4.89
CA ALA A 485 35.90 1.62 4.59
C ALA A 485 35.72 1.23 3.11
N PHE A 486 34.53 1.47 2.54
CA PHE A 486 34.28 1.28 1.12
C PHE A 486 35.22 2.16 0.28
N LYS A 487 35.30 3.47 0.54
CA LYS A 487 36.22 4.37 -0.16
C LYS A 487 37.67 3.90 -0.08
N ALA A 488 38.12 3.47 1.11
CA ALA A 488 39.48 2.97 1.32
C ALA A 488 39.78 1.65 0.58
N SER A 489 38.75 0.89 0.20
CA SER A 489 38.89 -0.33 -0.60
C SER A 489 39.03 -0.07 -2.11
N LEU A 490 38.69 1.14 -2.58
CA LEU A 490 38.74 1.50 -3.99
C LEU A 490 40.15 1.91 -4.41
N SER A 491 40.54 1.48 -5.61
CA SER A 491 41.71 2.00 -6.32
C SER A 491 41.52 3.44 -6.79
N PRO A 492 42.61 4.18 -7.11
CA PRO A 492 42.50 5.52 -7.68
C PRO A 492 41.67 5.57 -8.99
N GLU A 493 41.69 4.49 -9.78
CA GLU A 493 40.88 4.39 -10.99
C GLU A 493 39.38 4.25 -10.65
N GLU A 494 39.04 3.41 -9.67
CA GLU A 494 37.65 3.24 -9.21
C GLU A 494 37.09 4.50 -8.55
N ILE A 495 37.92 5.23 -7.79
CA ILE A 495 37.56 6.55 -7.26
C ILE A 495 37.28 7.52 -8.41
N GLY A 496 38.16 7.59 -9.41
CA GLY A 496 37.98 8.44 -10.58
C GLY A 496 36.69 8.09 -11.35
N ARG A 497 36.38 6.80 -11.49
CA ARG A 497 35.14 6.32 -12.11
C ARG A 497 33.91 6.75 -11.33
N LEU A 498 33.92 6.62 -10.00
CA LEU A 498 32.78 7.01 -9.15
C LEU A 498 32.51 8.52 -9.20
N VAL A 499 33.56 9.34 -9.27
CA VAL A 499 33.43 10.80 -9.48
C VAL A 499 32.79 11.10 -10.84
N GLU A 500 33.23 10.43 -11.90
CA GLU A 500 32.63 10.63 -13.23
C GLU A 500 31.17 10.16 -13.27
N GLU A 501 30.85 8.98 -12.71
CA GLU A 501 29.48 8.48 -12.62
C GLU A 501 28.57 9.44 -11.84
N THR A 502 29.08 10.05 -10.76
CA THR A 502 28.35 11.08 -10.00
C THR A 502 28.06 12.29 -10.89
N ARG A 503 29.06 12.77 -11.63
CA ARG A 503 28.90 13.90 -12.55
C ARG A 503 27.90 13.58 -13.65
N GLU A 504 28.00 12.43 -14.29
CA GLU A 504 27.09 11.98 -15.35
C GLU A 504 25.64 11.90 -14.87
N LEU A 505 25.41 11.45 -13.63
CA LEU A 505 24.07 11.39 -13.05
C LEU A 505 23.51 12.79 -12.77
N LEU A 506 24.32 13.71 -12.23
CA LEU A 506 23.92 15.10 -12.02
C LEU A 506 23.60 15.81 -13.34
N ASP A 507 24.43 15.60 -14.37
CA ASP A 507 24.21 16.15 -15.71
C ASP A 507 22.92 15.58 -16.32
N TYR A 508 22.67 14.27 -16.17
CA TYR A 508 21.43 13.64 -16.61
C TYR A 508 20.18 14.25 -15.94
N GLN A 509 20.24 14.46 -14.62
CA GLN A 509 19.16 15.08 -13.84
C GLN A 509 18.86 16.50 -14.31
N GLN A 510 19.90 17.29 -14.63
CA GLN A 510 19.77 18.69 -15.05
C GLN A 510 19.46 18.87 -16.54
N ARG A 511 19.66 17.83 -17.36
CA ARG A 511 19.41 17.89 -18.81
C ARG A 511 17.95 18.22 -19.11
N GLU A 512 17.68 19.07 -20.09
CA GLU A 512 16.31 19.19 -20.62
C GLU A 512 15.95 17.94 -21.45
N ASP A 513 14.68 17.55 -21.42
CA ASP A 513 14.21 16.49 -22.31
C ASP A 513 14.24 16.96 -23.78
N ASP A 514 14.55 16.03 -24.68
CA ASP A 514 14.55 16.32 -26.10
C ASP A 514 13.13 16.73 -26.56
N PRO A 515 12.96 17.83 -27.33
CA PRO A 515 11.64 18.29 -27.76
C PRO A 515 10.86 17.26 -28.58
N THR A 516 11.54 16.38 -29.33
CA THR A 516 10.88 15.31 -30.09
C THR A 516 10.43 14.17 -29.18
N ALA A 517 11.18 13.87 -28.11
CA ALA A 517 10.75 12.95 -27.07
C ALA A 517 9.56 13.52 -26.28
N LEU A 518 9.60 14.80 -25.89
CA LEU A 518 8.45 15.46 -25.24
C LEU A 518 7.18 15.43 -26.09
N ALA A 519 7.32 15.60 -27.41
CA ALA A 519 6.19 15.54 -28.33
C ALA A 519 5.55 14.13 -28.46
N THR A 520 6.18 13.09 -27.92
CA THR A 520 5.56 11.75 -27.83
C THR A 520 4.50 11.66 -26.75
N ILE A 521 4.57 12.50 -25.71
CA ILE A 521 3.56 12.53 -24.64
C ILE A 521 2.24 13.04 -25.23
N PRO A 522 1.15 12.27 -25.13
CA PRO A 522 -0.11 12.66 -25.72
C PRO A 522 -0.75 13.78 -24.89
N MET A 523 -1.08 14.88 -25.56
CA MET A 523 -1.65 16.09 -24.96
C MET A 523 -2.99 16.43 -25.60
N LEU A 524 -3.80 17.20 -24.87
CA LEU A 524 -5.06 17.74 -25.40
C LEU A 524 -4.81 18.91 -26.37
N ASP A 525 -5.68 19.02 -27.37
CA ASP A 525 -5.81 20.23 -28.17
C ASP A 525 -6.78 21.19 -27.46
N LEU A 526 -6.70 22.51 -27.74
CA LEU A 526 -7.65 23.50 -27.19
C LEU A 526 -9.12 23.17 -27.51
N ARG A 527 -9.39 22.49 -28.63
CA ARG A 527 -10.75 22.05 -29.01
C ARG A 527 -11.32 20.93 -28.13
N ASP A 528 -10.46 20.24 -27.39
CA ASP A 528 -10.83 19.14 -26.51
C ASP A 528 -11.23 19.65 -25.11
N ILE A 529 -11.07 20.95 -24.85
CA ILE A 529 -11.37 21.61 -23.58
C ILE A 529 -12.71 22.32 -23.72
N ASN A 530 -13.68 21.99 -22.87
CA ASN A 530 -14.96 22.69 -22.82
C ASN A 530 -14.72 24.18 -22.44
N PRO A 531 -15.38 25.14 -23.11
CA PRO A 531 -15.14 26.57 -22.94
C PRO A 531 -15.52 27.14 -21.58
#